data_AF-A0A7Y1VU68-F1
#
_entry.id   AF-A0A7Y1VU68-F1
#
_cell.length_a   1.000
_cell.length_b   1.000
_cell.length_c   1.000
_cell.angle_alpha   90.00
_cell.angle_beta   90.00
_cell.angle_gamma   90.00
#
_symmetry.space_group_name_H-M   'P 1'
#
loop_
_entity.id
_entity.type
_entity.pdbx_description
1 polymer ?
#
loop_
_entity_poly.entity_id
_entity_poly.type
_entity_poly.pdbx_seq_one_letter_code
_entity_poly.pdbx_strand_id
1 'polypeptide(L)'
;MNLSTLIITIGAIAFILTLAVGVIFKRHNSWLMSFLQNFTGVLFVFSGYVKAIDPLGTAYKMEQYFAELQVTFEETWISIIAPLFPWLSGFAVVFAIVMIVFEIVLGVMLLLGSKSKFTAWAFLLLVAFFTFLTGFTFLTGYVPAGANFFAFDQWSNYDPLQMKVTDCGCFGDFLKLEPRISFFKDLALLVPALIFIFRHEDMHRLFSPSVRSTIIAVV
;
A
#
# COMPACT_ATOMS: atom_id res chain seq x y z
N MET A 1 13.53 -8.67 -10.54
CA MET A 1 14.14 -7.37 -10.17
C MET A 1 14.20 -7.32 -8.66
N ASN A 2 15.30 -6.88 -8.03
CA ASN A 2 15.37 -6.87 -6.55
C ASN A 2 14.70 -5.61 -5.97
N LEU A 3 14.26 -5.68 -4.71
CA LEU A 3 13.65 -4.52 -4.03
C LEU A 3 14.58 -3.31 -3.99
N SER A 4 15.88 -3.52 -3.76
CA SER A 4 16.88 -2.44 -3.76
C SER A 4 16.93 -1.72 -5.10
N THR A 5 16.96 -2.47 -6.21
CA THR A 5 16.93 -1.91 -7.57
C THR A 5 15.64 -1.12 -7.81
N LEU A 6 14.50 -1.63 -7.34
CA LEU A 6 13.22 -0.95 -7.47
C LEU A 6 13.23 0.40 -6.71
N ILE A 7 13.62 0.40 -5.44
CA ILE A 7 13.64 1.61 -4.61
C ILE A 7 14.61 2.66 -5.17
N ILE A 8 15.80 2.24 -5.62
CA ILE A 8 16.79 3.15 -6.22
C ILE A 8 16.23 3.75 -7.52
N THR A 9 15.59 2.94 -8.36
CA THR A 9 15.02 3.40 -9.63
C THR A 9 13.90 4.41 -9.39
N ILE A 10 12.97 4.09 -8.48
CA ILE A 10 11.88 5.00 -8.09
C ILE A 10 12.45 6.28 -7.46
N GLY A 11 13.47 6.16 -6.61
CA GLY A 11 14.18 7.29 -6.01
C GLY A 11 14.80 8.22 -7.05
N ALA A 12 15.46 7.66 -8.07
CA ALA A 12 16.05 8.43 -9.16
C ALA A 12 14.98 9.14 -9.99
N ILE A 13 13.90 8.45 -10.37
CA ILE A 13 12.77 9.05 -11.09
C ILE A 13 12.14 10.18 -10.26
N ALA A 14 11.88 9.93 -8.98
CA ALA A 14 11.30 10.92 -8.08
C ALA A 14 12.19 12.15 -7.91
N PHE A 15 13.51 11.96 -7.85
CA PHE A 15 14.47 13.05 -7.79
C PHE A 15 14.43 13.91 -9.06
N ILE A 16 14.45 13.29 -10.24
CA ILE A 16 14.33 13.98 -11.53
C ILE A 16 13.02 14.76 -11.61
N LEU A 17 11.90 14.14 -11.24
CA LEU A 17 10.60 14.80 -11.20
C LEU A 17 10.62 15.99 -10.24
N THR A 18 11.25 15.86 -9.08
CA THR A 18 11.35 16.94 -8.09
C THR A 18 12.15 18.12 -8.61
N LEU A 19 13.26 17.86 -9.30
CA LEU A 19 14.02 18.89 -10.00
C LEU A 19 13.18 19.58 -11.08
N ALA A 20 12.40 18.83 -11.86
CA ALA A 20 11.49 19.41 -12.85
C ALA A 20 10.41 20.30 -12.18
N VAL A 21 9.78 19.84 -11.09
CA VAL A 21 8.81 20.63 -10.32
C VAL A 21 9.42 21.91 -9.76
N GLY A 22 10.65 21.82 -9.22
CA GLY A 22 11.33 22.94 -8.61
C GLY A 22 11.86 23.97 -9.61
N VAL A 23 12.51 23.51 -10.68
CA VAL A 23 13.23 24.35 -11.64
C VAL A 23 12.35 24.80 -12.81
N ILE A 24 11.59 23.87 -13.41
CA ILE A 24 10.78 24.15 -14.61
C ILE A 24 9.46 24.77 -14.20
N PHE A 25 8.74 24.13 -13.28
CA PHE A 25 7.40 24.58 -12.89
C PHE A 25 7.44 25.69 -11.83
N LYS A 26 8.54 25.82 -11.06
CA LYS A 26 8.69 26.79 -9.94
C LYS A 26 7.51 26.75 -8.95
N ARG A 27 6.98 25.55 -8.69
CA ARG A 27 5.75 25.31 -7.89
C ARG A 27 6.02 24.48 -6.63
N HIS A 28 7.22 24.54 -6.08
CA HIS A 28 7.59 23.85 -4.84
C HIS A 28 7.46 24.80 -3.65
N ASN A 29 6.85 24.33 -2.55
CA ASN A 29 6.93 25.01 -1.25
C ASN A 29 8.11 24.48 -0.43
N SER A 30 8.33 23.16 -0.45
CA SER A 30 9.44 22.47 0.20
C SER A 30 10.00 21.38 -0.72
N TRP A 31 11.32 21.39 -0.93
CA TRP A 31 12.01 20.37 -1.73
C TRP A 31 11.81 18.96 -1.20
N LEU A 32 11.86 18.80 0.13
CA LEU A 32 11.64 17.51 0.77
C LEU A 32 10.20 17.02 0.56
N MET A 33 9.22 17.91 0.71
CA MET A 33 7.81 17.56 0.50
C MET A 33 7.57 17.12 -0.94
N SER A 34 8.09 17.87 -1.91
CA SER A 34 7.96 17.52 -3.33
C SER A 34 8.67 16.20 -3.67
N PHE A 35 9.83 15.94 -3.07
CA PHE A 35 10.52 14.66 -3.23
C PHE A 35 9.70 13.49 -2.67
N LEU A 36 9.22 13.60 -1.42
CA LEU A 36 8.40 12.56 -0.80
C LEU A 36 7.14 12.30 -1.62
N GLN A 37 6.46 13.37 -2.06
CA GLN A 37 5.25 13.30 -2.86
C GLN A 37 5.48 12.61 -4.21
N ASN A 38 6.58 12.95 -4.91
CA ASN A 38 6.95 12.29 -6.17
C ASN A 38 7.39 10.84 -5.94
N PHE A 39 8.13 10.56 -4.87
CA PHE A 39 8.58 9.22 -4.53
C PHE A 39 7.41 8.28 -4.26
N THR A 40 6.50 8.67 -3.36
CA THR A 40 5.31 7.88 -3.04
C THR A 40 4.36 7.78 -4.22
N GLY A 41 4.22 8.85 -5.01
CA GLY A 41 3.38 8.88 -6.20
C GLY A 41 3.86 7.90 -7.28
N VAL A 42 5.15 7.93 -7.63
CA VAL A 42 5.75 6.99 -8.60
C VAL A 42 5.65 5.55 -8.09
N LEU A 43 5.91 5.33 -6.80
CA LEU A 43 5.80 4.01 -6.19
C LEU A 43 4.40 3.42 -6.32
N PHE A 44 3.35 4.21 -6.05
CA PHE A 44 1.97 3.76 -6.10
C PHE A 44 1.48 3.55 -7.54
N VAL A 45 1.86 4.44 -8.48
CA VAL A 45 1.55 4.23 -9.91
C VAL A 45 2.22 2.97 -10.43
N PHE A 46 3.50 2.75 -10.12
CA PHE A 46 4.21 1.55 -10.54
C PHE A 46 3.62 0.28 -9.92
N SER A 47 3.38 0.30 -8.60
CA SER A 47 2.79 -0.82 -7.86
C SER A 47 1.41 -1.19 -8.40
N GLY A 48 0.53 -0.20 -8.57
CA GLY A 48 -0.79 -0.40 -9.16
C GLY A 48 -0.74 -0.87 -10.61
N TYR A 49 0.15 -0.31 -11.44
CA TYR A 49 0.32 -0.75 -12.83
C TYR A 49 0.68 -2.24 -12.92
N VAL A 50 1.63 -2.69 -12.09
CA VAL A 50 2.05 -4.08 -12.06
C VAL A 50 0.92 -5.01 -11.60
N LYS A 51 0.12 -4.60 -10.61
CA LYS A 51 -1.07 -5.36 -10.21
C LYS A 51 -2.17 -5.35 -11.27
N ALA A 52 -2.29 -4.27 -12.06
CA ALA A 52 -3.26 -4.19 -13.15
C ALA A 52 -2.94 -5.13 -14.32
N ILE A 53 -1.67 -5.53 -14.47
CA ILE A 53 -1.27 -6.56 -15.45
C ILE A 53 -1.81 -7.94 -15.03
N ASP A 54 -1.86 -8.23 -13.73
CA ASP A 54 -2.44 -9.47 -13.17
C ASP A 54 -3.36 -9.18 -11.96
N PRO A 55 -4.62 -8.75 -12.22
CA PRO A 55 -5.57 -8.47 -11.16
C PRO A 55 -6.06 -9.74 -10.45
N LEU A 56 -6.00 -10.90 -11.12
CA LEU A 56 -6.42 -12.18 -10.54
C LEU A 56 -5.44 -12.66 -9.48
N GLY A 57 -4.13 -12.52 -9.71
CA GLY A 57 -3.12 -12.80 -8.67
C GLY A 57 -3.37 -11.99 -7.39
N THR A 58 -3.74 -10.71 -7.53
CA THR A 58 -4.11 -9.87 -6.39
C THR A 58 -5.40 -10.35 -5.72
N ALA A 59 -6.41 -10.78 -6.49
CA ALA A 59 -7.66 -11.33 -5.97
C ALA A 59 -7.44 -12.60 -5.14
N TYR A 60 -6.66 -13.56 -5.64
CA TYR A 60 -6.33 -14.78 -4.90
C TYR A 60 -5.60 -14.48 -3.59
N LYS A 61 -4.73 -13.47 -3.56
CA LYS A 61 -4.09 -13.03 -2.32
C LYS A 61 -5.10 -12.46 -1.33
N MET A 62 -6.06 -11.67 -1.79
CA MET A 62 -7.13 -11.17 -0.93
C MET A 62 -8.00 -12.29 -0.36
N GLU A 63 -8.32 -13.33 -1.15
CA GLU A 63 -9.03 -14.52 -0.67
C GLU A 63 -8.25 -15.23 0.44
N GLN A 64 -6.93 -15.41 0.25
CA GLN A 64 -6.05 -15.99 1.28
C GLN A 64 -6.06 -15.16 2.57
N TYR A 65 -5.95 -13.84 2.46
CA TYR A 65 -6.06 -12.94 3.62
C TYR A 65 -7.40 -13.07 4.33
N PHE A 66 -8.51 -13.09 3.58
CA PHE A 66 -9.84 -13.19 4.18
C PHE A 66 -10.08 -14.54 4.85
N ALA A 67 -9.63 -15.64 4.25
CA ALA A 67 -9.70 -16.97 4.87
C ALA A 67 -8.93 -17.01 6.20
N GLU A 68 -7.73 -16.44 6.25
CA GLU A 68 -6.92 -16.45 7.47
C GLU A 68 -7.42 -15.49 8.54
N LEU A 69 -7.97 -14.35 8.14
CA LEU A 69 -8.63 -13.43 9.06
C LEU A 69 -9.89 -14.06 9.64
N GLN A 70 -10.67 -14.82 8.86
CA GLN A 70 -11.83 -15.55 9.37
C GLN A 70 -11.42 -16.47 10.53
N VAL A 71 -10.48 -17.39 10.31
CA VAL A 71 -10.03 -18.34 11.34
C VAL A 71 -9.49 -17.61 12.55
N THR A 72 -8.75 -16.52 12.33
CA THR A 72 -8.19 -15.70 13.41
C THR A 72 -9.27 -15.09 14.30
N PHE A 73 -10.32 -14.51 13.69
CA PHE A 73 -11.38 -13.79 14.41
C PHE A 73 -12.51 -14.70 14.91
N GLU A 74 -12.71 -15.87 14.31
CA GLU A 74 -13.76 -16.83 14.67
C GLU A 74 -13.57 -17.37 16.10
N GLU A 75 -12.32 -17.63 16.50
CA GLU A 75 -11.98 -18.16 17.82
C GLU A 75 -11.79 -17.08 18.90
N THR A 76 -12.00 -15.80 18.58
CA THR A 76 -11.78 -14.68 19.51
C THR A 76 -13.05 -14.01 20.01
N TRP A 77 -12.87 -13.12 20.99
CA TRP A 77 -13.90 -12.26 21.60
C TRP A 77 -14.63 -11.32 20.62
N ILE A 78 -14.22 -11.26 19.33
CA ILE A 78 -14.87 -10.48 18.26
C ILE A 78 -15.37 -11.40 17.14
N SER A 79 -15.90 -12.58 17.45
CA SER A 79 -16.45 -13.51 16.44
C SER A 79 -17.58 -12.93 15.58
N ILE A 80 -18.20 -11.83 16.01
CA ILE A 80 -19.25 -11.09 15.27
C ILE A 80 -18.77 -10.65 13.87
N ILE A 81 -17.46 -10.37 13.69
CA ILE A 81 -16.92 -9.95 12.40
C ILE A 81 -16.49 -11.12 11.52
N ALA A 82 -16.39 -12.35 12.04
CA ALA A 82 -15.94 -13.52 11.27
C ALA A 82 -16.79 -13.78 10.00
N PRO A 83 -18.14 -13.65 10.00
CA PRO A 83 -18.95 -13.83 8.80
C PRO A 83 -18.72 -12.78 7.70
N LEU A 84 -18.07 -11.66 8.01
CA LEU A 84 -17.74 -10.63 7.02
C LEU A 84 -16.68 -11.12 6.02
N PHE A 85 -15.72 -11.95 6.47
CA PHE A 85 -14.61 -12.37 5.63
C PHE A 85 -15.03 -13.34 4.50
N PRO A 86 -15.86 -14.37 4.73
CA PRO A 86 -16.44 -15.18 3.65
C PRO A 86 -17.23 -14.35 2.64
N TRP A 87 -18.01 -13.37 3.12
CA TRP A 87 -18.76 -12.47 2.24
C TRP A 87 -17.81 -11.62 1.38
N LEU A 88 -16.75 -11.06 1.97
CA LEU A 88 -15.71 -10.32 1.24
C LEU A 88 -14.94 -11.20 0.25
N SER A 89 -14.68 -12.47 0.58
CA SER A 89 -14.03 -13.43 -0.31
C SER A 89 -14.82 -13.64 -1.60
N GLY A 90 -16.15 -13.67 -1.54
CA GLY A 90 -17.02 -13.75 -2.72
C GLY A 90 -16.88 -12.53 -3.66
N PHE A 91 -16.40 -11.40 -3.15
CA PHE A 91 -16.14 -10.17 -3.91
C PHE A 91 -14.65 -9.88 -4.10
N ALA A 92 -13.76 -10.83 -3.84
CA ALA A 92 -12.31 -10.59 -3.83
C ALA A 92 -11.77 -10.02 -5.16
N VAL A 93 -12.30 -10.46 -6.31
CA VAL A 93 -11.92 -9.92 -7.63
C VAL A 93 -12.32 -8.45 -7.77
N VAL A 94 -13.56 -8.12 -7.42
CA VAL A 94 -14.05 -6.73 -7.48
C VAL A 94 -13.26 -5.85 -6.50
N PHE A 95 -13.02 -6.35 -5.29
CA PHE A 95 -12.23 -5.67 -4.29
C PHE A 95 -10.79 -5.41 -4.76
N ALA A 96 -10.14 -6.40 -5.37
CA ALA A 96 -8.79 -6.27 -5.93
C ALA A 96 -8.74 -5.20 -7.04
N ILE A 97 -9.68 -5.24 -8.00
CA ILE A 97 -9.73 -4.25 -9.08
C ILE A 97 -9.94 -2.84 -8.52
N VAL A 98 -10.90 -2.66 -7.60
CA VAL A 98 -11.18 -1.35 -6.98
C VAL A 98 -9.95 -0.84 -6.22
N MET A 99 -9.28 -1.70 -5.47
CA MET A 99 -8.05 -1.34 -4.74
C MET A 99 -6.91 -0.95 -5.68
N ILE A 100 -6.71 -1.68 -6.78
CA ILE A 100 -5.69 -1.38 -7.80
C ILE A 100 -5.96 -0.02 -8.45
N VAL A 101 -7.19 0.22 -8.89
CA VAL A 101 -7.58 1.51 -9.50
C VAL A 101 -7.37 2.64 -8.49
N PHE A 102 -7.82 2.44 -7.25
CA PHE A 102 -7.65 3.42 -6.19
C PHE A 102 -6.17 3.74 -5.92
N GLU A 103 -5.29 2.73 -5.93
CA GLU A 103 -3.85 2.89 -5.75
C GLU A 103 -3.21 3.72 -6.88
N ILE A 104 -3.56 3.43 -8.14
CA ILE A 104 -3.06 4.18 -9.31
C ILE A 104 -3.56 5.63 -9.28
N VAL A 105 -4.87 5.82 -9.08
CA VAL A 105 -5.49 7.15 -9.01
C VAL A 105 -4.85 7.97 -7.89
N LEU A 106 -4.64 7.37 -6.72
CA LEU A 106 -4.01 8.03 -5.58
C LEU A 106 -2.54 8.38 -5.87
N GLY A 107 -1.80 7.49 -6.54
CA GLY A 107 -0.44 7.75 -7.01
C GLY A 107 -0.38 8.96 -7.96
N VAL A 108 -1.30 9.05 -8.91
CA VAL A 108 -1.41 10.21 -9.82
C VAL A 108 -1.82 11.48 -9.06
N MET A 109 -2.75 11.38 -8.11
CA MET A 109 -3.16 12.50 -7.26
C MET A 109 -1.99 13.05 -6.45
N LEU A 110 -1.11 12.19 -5.93
CA LEU A 110 0.13 12.58 -5.27
C LEU A 110 1.06 13.30 -6.25
N LEU A 111 1.37 12.72 -7.42
CA LEU A 111 2.27 13.34 -8.40
C LEU A 111 1.83 14.74 -8.82
N LEU A 112 0.53 14.92 -9.04
CA LEU A 112 -0.04 16.22 -9.46
C LEU A 112 -0.30 17.17 -8.29
N GLY A 113 -0.43 16.66 -7.07
CA GLY A 113 -0.89 17.43 -5.91
C GLY A 113 -2.34 17.88 -6.02
N SER A 114 -3.22 16.98 -6.45
CA SER A 114 -4.65 17.22 -6.45
C SER A 114 -5.23 17.00 -5.05
N LYS A 115 -6.26 17.79 -4.67
CA LYS A 115 -7.04 17.65 -3.42
C LYS A 115 -6.19 17.23 -2.19
N SER A 116 -5.13 18.00 -1.86
CA SER A 116 -4.07 17.60 -0.91
C SER A 116 -4.57 16.99 0.40
N LYS A 117 -5.62 17.55 1.02
CA LYS A 117 -6.21 17.03 2.26
C LYS A 117 -6.78 15.62 2.08
N PHE A 118 -7.60 15.43 1.04
CA PHE A 118 -8.20 14.13 0.75
C PHE A 118 -7.12 13.11 0.35
N THR A 119 -6.18 13.50 -0.50
CA THR A 119 -5.08 12.64 -0.95
C THR A 119 -4.21 12.18 0.22
N ALA A 120 -3.88 13.05 1.18
CA ALA A 120 -3.12 12.69 2.36
C ALA A 120 -3.85 11.66 3.25
N TRP A 121 -5.14 11.87 3.50
CA TRP A 121 -5.97 10.92 4.27
C TRP A 121 -6.18 9.60 3.56
N ALA A 122 -6.47 9.63 2.26
CA ALA A 122 -6.59 8.44 1.43
C ALA A 122 -5.28 7.63 1.40
N PHE A 123 -4.13 8.32 1.28
CA PHE A 123 -2.81 7.70 1.27
C PHE A 123 -2.49 7.06 2.62
N LEU A 124 -2.74 7.75 3.73
CA LEU A 124 -2.58 7.17 5.06
C LEU A 124 -3.45 5.93 5.24
N LEU A 125 -4.73 5.99 4.86
CA LEU A 125 -5.64 4.86 4.99
C LEU A 125 -5.15 3.66 4.18
N LEU A 126 -4.75 3.87 2.93
CA LEU A 126 -4.29 2.79 2.07
C LEU A 126 -2.98 2.17 2.55
N VAL A 127 -2.00 2.99 2.97
CA VAL A 127 -0.74 2.50 3.55
C VAL A 127 -1.00 1.78 4.88
N ALA A 128 -1.86 2.31 5.75
CA ALA A 128 -2.22 1.67 7.01
C ALA A 128 -2.90 0.32 6.77
N PHE A 129 -3.79 0.23 5.77
CA PHE A 129 -4.42 -1.01 5.36
C PHE A 129 -3.40 -2.05 4.89
N PHE A 130 -2.48 -1.68 3.99
CA PHE A 130 -1.42 -2.61 3.57
C PHE A 130 -0.48 -2.97 4.73
N THR A 131 -0.12 -2.02 5.58
CA THR A 131 0.71 -2.28 6.78
C THR A 131 0.03 -3.28 7.71
N PHE A 132 -1.29 -3.21 7.85
CA PHE A 132 -2.07 -4.19 8.62
C PHE A 132 -2.00 -5.58 7.99
N LEU A 133 -2.24 -5.71 6.68
CA LEU A 133 -2.18 -7.01 6.00
C LEU A 133 -0.77 -7.61 6.02
N THR A 134 0.26 -6.81 5.70
CA THR A 134 1.64 -7.28 5.67
C THR A 134 2.18 -7.57 7.07
N GLY A 135 1.76 -6.78 8.06
CA GLY A 135 2.03 -7.01 9.48
C GLY A 135 1.37 -8.28 9.99
N PHE A 136 0.10 -8.53 9.65
CA PHE A 136 -0.61 -9.77 10.00
C PHE A 136 0.16 -10.98 9.49
N THR A 137 0.50 -11.00 8.19
CA THR A 137 1.29 -12.09 7.60
C THR A 137 2.65 -12.27 8.28
N PHE A 138 3.40 -11.19 8.49
CA PHE A 138 4.70 -11.26 9.15
C PHE A 138 4.59 -11.82 10.58
N LEU A 139 3.58 -11.39 11.35
CA LEU A 139 3.36 -11.82 12.72
C LEU A 139 2.86 -13.27 12.81
N THR A 140 2.09 -13.77 11.83
CA THR A 140 1.69 -15.20 11.82
C THR A 140 2.88 -16.16 11.77
N GLY A 141 4.06 -15.72 11.30
CA GLY A 141 5.29 -16.52 11.36
C GLY A 141 5.80 -16.80 12.79
N TYR A 142 5.26 -16.16 13.82
CA TYR A 142 5.54 -16.47 15.24
C TYR A 142 4.51 -17.41 15.87
N VAL A 143 3.41 -17.69 15.15
CA VAL A 143 2.28 -18.48 15.65
C VAL A 143 2.46 -19.94 15.25
N PRO A 144 2.61 -20.89 16.19
CA PRO A 144 2.76 -22.29 15.85
C PRO A 144 1.45 -22.89 15.30
N ALA A 145 1.56 -23.94 14.48
CA ALA A 145 0.42 -24.67 13.96
C ALA A 145 -0.54 -25.14 15.06
N GLY A 146 -1.81 -24.72 14.97
CA GLY A 146 -2.87 -25.05 15.93
C GLY A 146 -3.07 -24.02 17.06
N ALA A 147 -2.24 -22.98 17.14
CA ALA A 147 -2.46 -21.83 18.01
C ALA A 147 -3.23 -20.71 17.28
N ASN A 148 -4.07 -19.99 18.03
CA ASN A 148 -4.70 -18.78 17.52
C ASN A 148 -3.69 -17.61 17.52
N PHE A 149 -3.84 -16.67 16.58
CA PHE A 149 -2.99 -15.48 16.50
C PHE A 149 -2.94 -14.68 17.82
N PHE A 150 -4.05 -14.59 18.56
CA PHE A 150 -4.14 -13.82 19.80
C PHE A 150 -3.66 -14.57 21.05
N ALA A 151 -3.24 -15.84 20.92
CA ALA A 151 -2.65 -16.62 22.01
C ALA A 151 -1.16 -16.26 22.18
N PHE A 152 -0.90 -15.02 22.64
CA PHE A 152 0.46 -14.46 22.74
C PHE A 152 1.41 -15.24 23.67
N ASP A 153 0.86 -16.05 24.58
CA ASP A 153 1.60 -16.97 25.46
C ASP A 153 2.18 -18.18 24.70
N GLN A 154 1.57 -18.55 23.57
CA GLN A 154 1.99 -19.67 22.72
C GLN A 154 2.91 -19.25 21.58
N TRP A 155 3.19 -17.95 21.44
CA TRP A 155 4.08 -17.45 20.41
C TRP A 155 5.50 -17.97 20.62
N SER A 156 6.10 -18.42 19.53
CA SER A 156 7.42 -19.05 19.54
C SER A 156 8.40 -18.28 18.66
N ASN A 157 9.59 -18.84 18.41
CA ASN A 157 10.56 -18.21 17.53
C ASN A 157 10.01 -18.11 16.10
N TYR A 158 10.37 -17.04 15.40
CA TYR A 158 9.95 -16.82 14.02
C TYR A 158 10.36 -17.99 13.12
N ASP A 159 9.39 -18.61 12.48
CA ASP A 159 9.59 -19.64 11.46
C ASP A 159 8.85 -19.24 10.17
N PRO A 160 9.56 -18.99 9.05
CA PRO A 160 8.92 -18.64 7.78
C PRO A 160 8.00 -19.74 7.24
N LEU A 161 8.14 -21.00 7.68
CA LEU A 161 7.27 -22.11 7.27
C LEU A 161 5.89 -22.07 7.94
N GLN A 162 5.74 -21.32 9.04
CA GLN A 162 4.46 -21.14 9.74
C GLN A 162 3.63 -19.97 9.18
N MET A 163 4.15 -19.23 8.20
CA MET A 163 3.44 -18.11 7.60
C MET A 163 2.21 -18.62 6.83
N LYS A 164 1.04 -18.09 7.17
CA LYS A 164 -0.22 -18.52 6.58
C LYS A 164 -0.47 -17.93 5.19
N VAL A 165 0.14 -16.78 4.88
CA VAL A 165 0.17 -16.20 3.54
C VAL A 165 1.63 -16.01 3.12
N THR A 166 2.05 -16.62 2.02
CA THR A 166 3.47 -16.72 1.68
C THR A 166 4.08 -15.47 1.04
N ASP A 167 3.25 -14.60 0.44
CA ASP A 167 3.69 -13.36 -0.23
C ASP A 167 2.65 -12.25 -0.07
N CYS A 168 3.10 -11.01 0.12
CA CYS A 168 2.20 -9.88 0.41
C CYS A 168 1.37 -9.36 -0.78
N GLY A 169 1.63 -9.79 -2.01
CA GLY A 169 0.89 -9.37 -3.21
C GLY A 169 1.03 -7.88 -3.58
N CYS A 170 1.84 -7.09 -2.85
CA CYS A 170 1.97 -5.65 -3.06
C CYS A 170 2.52 -5.24 -4.43
N PHE A 171 3.22 -6.11 -5.16
CA PHE A 171 3.69 -5.84 -6.53
C PHE A 171 3.23 -6.94 -7.50
N GLY A 172 2.07 -7.55 -7.23
CA GLY A 172 1.59 -8.71 -7.97
C GLY A 172 2.65 -9.81 -8.11
N ASP A 173 2.63 -10.51 -9.24
CA ASP A 173 3.58 -11.59 -9.55
C ASP A 173 4.95 -11.09 -10.04
N PHE A 174 5.10 -9.80 -10.32
CA PHE A 174 6.37 -9.22 -10.78
C PHE A 174 7.45 -9.23 -9.70
N LEU A 175 7.06 -9.06 -8.43
CA LEU A 175 7.99 -9.09 -7.30
C LEU A 175 7.33 -9.69 -6.05
N LYS A 176 7.62 -10.97 -5.82
CA LYS A 176 7.28 -11.68 -4.58
C LYS A 176 8.22 -11.19 -3.47
N LEU A 177 7.68 -10.39 -2.57
CA LEU A 177 8.41 -9.86 -1.43
C LEU A 177 8.11 -10.70 -0.19
N GLU A 178 9.18 -11.06 0.52
CA GLU A 178 9.09 -11.66 1.83
C GLU A 178 8.23 -10.76 2.76
N PRO A 179 7.30 -11.33 3.55
CA PRO A 179 6.38 -10.54 4.38
C PRO A 179 7.07 -9.56 5.32
N ARG A 180 8.21 -9.95 5.91
CA ARG A 180 9.03 -9.07 6.76
C ARG A 180 9.46 -7.81 6.01
N ILE A 181 9.98 -7.97 4.80
CA ILE A 181 10.48 -6.86 3.98
C ILE A 181 9.31 -5.95 3.55
N SER A 182 8.18 -6.55 3.17
CA SER A 182 6.97 -5.81 2.79
C SER A 182 6.43 -4.97 3.95
N PHE A 183 6.36 -5.55 5.15
CA PHE A 183 5.91 -4.86 6.36
C PHE A 183 6.79 -3.64 6.69
N PHE A 184 8.11 -3.80 6.70
CA PHE A 184 9.00 -2.66 6.96
C PHE A 184 8.95 -1.58 5.88
N LYS A 185 8.72 -1.98 4.62
CA LYS A 185 8.49 -1.03 3.52
C LYS A 185 7.19 -0.23 3.76
N ASP A 186 6.09 -0.87 4.13
CA ASP A 186 4.82 -0.17 4.42
C ASP A 186 4.92 0.70 5.68
N LEU A 187 5.61 0.23 6.73
CA LEU A 187 5.92 1.02 7.92
C LEU A 187 6.77 2.26 7.59
N ALA A 188 7.74 2.14 6.70
CA ALA A 188 8.52 3.28 6.21
C ALA A 188 7.64 4.27 5.42
N LEU A 189 6.63 3.79 4.69
CA LEU A 189 5.66 4.63 3.97
C LEU A 189 4.65 5.34 4.89
N LEU A 190 4.44 4.84 6.12
CA LEU A 190 3.65 5.56 7.11
C LEU A 190 4.29 6.90 7.50
N VAL A 191 5.62 7.01 7.46
CA VAL A 191 6.34 8.26 7.77
C VAL A 191 5.95 9.40 6.82
N PRO A 192 6.09 9.29 5.48
CA PRO A 192 5.59 10.32 4.57
C PRO A 192 4.07 10.46 4.63
N ALA A 193 3.31 9.39 4.92
CA ALA A 193 1.86 9.51 5.07
C ALA A 193 1.46 10.44 6.22
N LEU A 194 2.10 10.31 7.39
CA LEU A 194 1.88 11.20 8.52
C LEU A 194 2.35 12.63 8.21
N ILE A 195 3.50 12.79 7.54
CA ILE A 195 3.98 14.11 7.10
C ILE A 195 2.96 14.77 6.17
N PHE A 196 2.38 14.03 5.22
CA PHE A 196 1.36 14.57 4.32
C PHE A 196 0.11 15.02 5.06
N ILE A 197 -0.31 14.34 6.13
CA ILE A 197 -1.47 14.77 6.93
C ILE A 197 -1.19 16.10 7.62
N PHE A 198 -0.08 16.20 8.35
CA PHE A 198 0.23 17.39 9.14
C PHE A 198 0.68 18.59 8.30
N ARG A 199 1.29 18.33 7.12
CA ARG A 199 1.86 19.36 6.25
C ARG A 199 1.26 19.35 4.84
N HIS A 200 0.00 18.97 4.70
CA HIS A 200 -0.70 18.91 3.41
C HIS A 200 -0.74 20.25 2.63
N GLU A 201 -0.48 21.39 3.28
CA GLU A 201 -0.41 22.71 2.65
C GLU A 201 0.93 22.93 1.91
N ASP A 202 1.99 22.23 2.33
CA ASP A 202 3.33 22.30 1.74
C ASP A 202 3.44 21.43 0.47
N MET A 203 2.43 20.60 0.16
CA MET A 203 2.41 19.74 -1.02
C MET A 203 2.40 20.59 -2.30
N HIS A 204 3.24 20.22 -3.28
CA HIS A 204 3.26 20.93 -4.55
C HIS A 204 1.94 20.72 -5.29
N ARG A 205 1.55 21.69 -6.12
CA ARG A 205 0.35 21.65 -6.94
C ARG A 205 0.74 21.97 -8.37
N LEU A 206 0.71 20.96 -9.24
CA LEU A 206 1.03 21.11 -10.64
C LEU A 206 -0.23 21.45 -11.45
N PHE A 207 -0.06 22.28 -12.48
CA PHE A 207 -1.13 22.68 -13.40
C PHE A 207 -2.34 23.36 -12.74
N SER A 208 -3.32 23.75 -13.58
CA SER A 208 -4.58 24.32 -13.11
C SER A 208 -5.48 23.24 -12.47
N PRO A 209 -6.43 23.60 -11.60
CA PRO A 209 -7.38 22.65 -11.01
C PRO A 209 -8.17 21.84 -12.04
N SER A 210 -8.58 22.46 -13.14
CA SER A 210 -9.35 21.80 -14.21
C SER A 210 -8.52 20.71 -14.89
N VAL A 211 -7.27 21.01 -15.25
CA VAL A 211 -6.37 20.03 -15.89
C VAL A 211 -6.11 18.85 -14.96
N ARG A 212 -5.87 19.09 -13.67
CA ARG A 212 -5.68 18.01 -12.68
C ARG A 212 -6.90 17.09 -12.60
N SER A 213 -8.10 17.65 -12.53
CA SER A 213 -9.33 16.86 -12.47
C SER A 213 -9.57 16.06 -13.75
N THR A 214 -9.27 16.63 -14.92
CA THR A 214 -9.36 15.90 -16.19
C THR A 214 -8.39 14.74 -16.25
N ILE A 215 -7.13 14.94 -15.85
CA ILE A 215 -6.14 13.85 -15.83
C ILE A 215 -6.61 12.72 -14.90
N ILE A 216 -7.07 13.06 -13.70
CA ILE A 216 -7.56 12.06 -12.73
C ILE A 216 -8.79 11.31 -13.26
N ALA A 217 -9.66 11.97 -14.02
CA ALA A 217 -10.86 11.33 -14.57
C ALA A 217 -10.57 10.39 -15.75
N VAL A 218 -9.41 10.54 -16.41
CA VAL A 218 -8.99 9.70 -17.54
C VAL A 218 -8.23 8.45 -17.08
N VAL A 219 -7.62 8.52 -15.89
CA VAL A 219 -6.93 7.40 -15.22
C VAL A 219 -7.95 6.45 -14.61
#